data_AF-A0A497PPV8-F1
#
_entry.id   AF-A0A497PPV8-F1
#
_cell.length_a   1.000
_cell.length_b   1.000
_cell.length_c   1.000
_cell.angle_alpha   90.00
_cell.angle_beta   90.00
_cell.angle_gamma   90.00
#
_symmetry.space_group_name_H-M   'P 1'
#
loop_
_entity.id
_entity.type
_entity.pdbx_description
1 polymer ?
#
loop_
_entity_poly.entity_id
_entity_poly.type
_entity_poly.pdbx_seq_one_letter_code
_entity_poly.pdbx_strand_id
1 'polypeptide(L)' 'MNIGMVLYSRFPPDIRVEKEARSLIAAGYKVHLLTPPLGNRPKQEEIDGIIVQRIPTMAPSNPLTKK' A
#
# COMPACT_ATOMS: atom_id res chain seq x y z
N MET A 1 7.03 12.15 -13.05
CA MET A 1 5.58 11.80 -13.07
C MET A 1 5.29 10.85 -11.92
N ASN A 2 4.09 10.90 -11.32
CA ASN A 2 3.70 10.04 -10.20
C ASN A 2 2.84 8.87 -10.68
N ILE A 3 3.05 7.68 -10.15
CA ILE A 3 2.24 6.49 -10.41
C ILE A 3 1.67 5.98 -9.08
N GLY A 4 0.36 5.76 -9.04
CA GLY A 4 -0.33 5.17 -7.90
C GLY A 4 -0.65 3.71 -8.15
N MET A 5 -0.29 2.85 -7.20
CA MET A 5 -0.65 1.44 -7.14
C MET A 5 -1.61 1.22 -5.97
N VAL A 6 -2.60 0.34 -6.15
CA VAL A 6 -3.57 -0.01 -5.10
C VAL A 6 -3.50 -1.50 -4.84
N LEU A 7 -3.26 -1.86 -3.58
CA LEU A 7 -3.16 -3.25 -3.14
C LEU A 7 -4.16 -3.50 -2.01
N TYR A 8 -5.07 -4.46 -2.20
CA TYR A 8 -6.04 -4.83 -1.17
C TYR A 8 -5.42 -5.66 -0.03
N SER A 9 -4.31 -6.35 -0.29
CA SER A 9 -3.51 -7.05 0.71
C SER A 9 -2.48 -6.15 1.38
N ARG A 10 -1.90 -6.62 2.49
CA ARG A 10 -0.88 -5.89 3.25
C ARG A 10 0.48 -6.01 2.56
N PHE A 11 1.20 -4.90 2.51
CA PHE A 11 2.57 -4.85 1.99
C PHE A 11 3.57 -4.43 3.08
N PRO A 12 4.77 -5.02 3.15
CA PRO A 12 5.23 -6.24 2.48
C PRO A 12 4.69 -7.53 3.14
N PRO A 13 4.78 -8.70 2.48
CA PRO A 13 5.39 -8.96 1.17
C PRO A 13 4.39 -8.96 -0.01
N ASP A 14 4.81 -8.47 -1.18
CA ASP A 14 4.15 -8.76 -2.48
C ASP A 14 5.16 -8.64 -3.63
N ILE A 15 5.59 -9.80 -4.16
CA ILE A 15 6.64 -9.87 -5.20
C ILE A 15 6.23 -9.21 -6.52
N ARG A 16 4.94 -9.12 -6.83
CA ARG A 16 4.48 -8.46 -8.08
C ARG A 16 4.62 -6.95 -7.93
N VAL A 17 4.18 -6.40 -6.80
CA VAL A 17 4.36 -4.99 -6.47
C VAL A 17 5.84 -4.61 -6.48
N GLU A 18 6.71 -5.42 -5.87
CA GLU A 18 8.16 -5.17 -5.85
C GLU A 18 8.77 -5.13 -7.25
N LYS A 19 8.40 -6.08 -8.14
CA LYS A 19 8.93 -6.14 -9.51
C LYS A 19 8.44 -4.98 -10.38
N GLU A 20 7.15 -4.67 -10.30
CA GLU A 20 6.54 -3.58 -11.05
C GLU A 20 7.08 -2.22 -10.59
N ALA A 21 7.09 -1.97 -9.28
CA ALA A 21 7.59 -0.73 -8.72
C ALA A 21 9.07 -0.51 -9.04
N ARG A 22 9.91 -1.56 -8.94
CA ARG A 22 11.32 -1.48 -9.32
C ARG A 22 11.50 -1.07 -10.77
N SER A 23 10.70 -1.62 -11.69
CA SER A 23 10.76 -1.27 -13.11
C SER A 23 10.37 0.19 -13.35
N LEU A 24 9.33 0.68 -12.66
CA LEU A 24 8.87 2.06 -12.75
C LEU A 24 9.86 3.06 -12.15
N ILE A 25 10.45 2.73 -10.99
CA ILE A 25 11.47 3.55 -10.33
C ILE A 25 12.72 3.63 -11.22
N ALA A 26 13.16 2.51 -11.82
CA ALA A 26 14.28 2.49 -12.75
C ALA A 26 14.04 3.36 -14.00
N ALA A 27 12.78 3.52 -14.42
CA ALA A 27 12.38 4.44 -15.49
C ALA A 27 12.23 5.91 -15.03
N GLY A 28 12.50 6.23 -13.76
CA GLY A 28 12.45 7.58 -13.21
C GLY A 28 11.08 8.03 -12.70
N TYR A 29 10.13 7.11 -12.52
CA TYR A 29 8.82 7.43 -11.95
C TYR A 29 8.83 7.40 -10.42
N LYS A 30 8.01 8.25 -9.81
CA LYS A 30 7.76 8.23 -8.36
C LYS A 30 6.56 7.34 -8.07
N VAL A 31 6.77 6.23 -7.37
CA VAL A 31 5.74 5.22 -7.10
C VAL A 31 5.13 5.42 -5.71
N HIS A 32 3.81 5.44 -5.65
CA HIS A 32 3.03 5.47 -4.42
C HIS A 32 2.19 4.20 -4.33
N LEU A 33 2.18 3.54 -3.16
CA LEU A 33 1.41 2.32 -2.92
C LEU A 33 0.38 2.54 -1.82
N LEU A 34 -0.90 2.45 -2.17
CA LEU A 34 -2.02 2.45 -1.23
C LEU A 34 -2.31 1.01 -0.79
N THR A 35 -2.21 0.74 0.51
CA THR A 35 -2.37 -0.62 1.09
C THR A 35 -2.97 -0.54 2.50
N PRO A 36 -3.59 -1.61 3.04
CA PRO A 36 -4.04 -1.61 4.44
C PRO A 36 -2.89 -1.48 5.46
N PRO A 37 -3.22 -1.16 6.73
CA PRO A 37 -2.26 -1.16 7.83
C PRO A 37 -1.61 -2.53 8.04
N LEU A 38 -0.35 -2.51 8.50
CA LEU A 38 0.42 -3.71 8.82
C LEU A 38 1.12 -3.54 10.17
N GLY A 39 0.53 -4.13 11.22
CA GLY A 39 1.07 -4.04 12.58
C GLY A 39 1.28 -2.59 13.02
N ASN A 40 2.43 -2.32 13.64
CA ASN A 40 2.81 -1.00 14.14
C ASN A 40 3.57 -0.16 13.10
N ARG A 41 3.55 -0.54 11.82
CA ARG A 41 4.21 0.25 10.79
C ARG A 41 3.51 1.60 10.61
N PRO A 42 4.26 2.67 10.32
CA PRO A 42 3.71 4.01 10.22
C PRO A 42 2.71 4.13 9.07
N LYS A 43 1.83 5.14 9.14
CA LYS A 43 0.86 5.43 8.07
C LYS A 43 1.51 5.72 6.72
N GLN A 44 2.74 6.23 6.75
CA GLN A 44 3.53 6.45 5.56
C GLN A 44 4.97 6.06 5.84
N GLU A 45 5.59 5.34 4.91
CA GLU A 45 7.01 4.97 4.92
C GLU A 45 7.51 4.82 3.49
N GLU A 46 8.83 4.89 3.31
CA GLU A 46 9.48 4.55 2.05
C GLU A 46 10.16 3.19 2.19
N ILE A 47 9.86 2.26 1.28
CA ILE A 47 10.45 0.92 1.22
C ILE A 47 10.98 0.72 -0.18
N ASP A 48 12.31 0.58 -0.34
CA ASP A 48 12.96 0.35 -1.64
C ASP A 48 12.54 1.36 -2.73
N GLY A 49 12.36 2.62 -2.36
CA GLY A 49 11.93 3.71 -3.25
C GLY A 49 10.41 3.77 -3.50
N ILE A 50 9.62 2.87 -2.90
CA ILE A 50 8.16 2.88 -2.94
C ILE A 50 7.64 3.70 -1.76
N ILE A 51 6.82 4.73 -2.05
CA ILE A 51 6.14 5.50 -1.00
C ILE A 51 4.87 4.75 -0.61
N VAL A 52 4.93 4.03 0.49
CA VAL A 52 3.81 3.23 1.00
C VAL A 52 2.92 4.10 1.86
N GLN A 53 1.64 4.15 1.53
CA GLN A 53 0.59 4.86 2.24
C GLN A 53 -0.44 3.84 2.76
N ARG A 54 -0.49 3.73 4.09
CA ARG A 54 -1.35 2.77 4.79
C ARG A 54 -2.70 3.40 5.10
N ILE A 55 -3.73 2.96 4.39
CA ILE A 55 -5.08 3.48 4.51
C ILE A 55 -5.90 2.55 5.41
N PRO A 56 -6.40 3.01 6.57
CA PRO A 56 -7.31 2.22 7.39
C PRO A 56 -8.54 1.84 6.57
N THR A 57 -8.83 0.55 6.48
CA THR A 57 -10.12 0.10 5.94
C THR A 57 -11.18 0.54 6.94
N MET A 58 -12.13 1.39 6.53
CA MET A 58 -13.35 1.56 7.31
C MET A 58 -14.00 0.18 7.38
N ALA A 59 -14.10 -0.41 8.57
CA ALA A 59 -15.01 -1.52 8.76
C ALA A 59 -16.39 -1.00 8.34
N PRO A 60 -17.13 -1.69 7.45
CA PRO A 60 -18.53 -1.34 7.29
C PRO A 60 -19.14 -1.43 8.68
N SER A 61 -19.64 -0.32 9.21
CA SER A 61 -20.46 -0.33 10.41
C SER A 61 -21.70 -1.13 10.04
N ASN A 62 -21.67 -2.44 10.26
CA ASN A 62 -22.82 -3.29 10.02
C ASN A 62 -23.68 -3.22 11.28
N PRO A 63 -24.82 -2.50 11.27
CA PRO A 63 -25.70 -2.42 12.44
C PRO A 63 -26.29 -3.78 12.84
N LEU A 64 -26.14 -4.84 12.04
CA LEU A 64 -26.70 -6.18 12.28
C LEU A 64 -25.79 -7.14 13.05
N THR A 65 -24.69 -6.67 13.66
CA THR A 65 -23.81 -7.51 14.52
C THR A 65 -23.98 -7.27 16.02
N LYS A 66 -25.13 -6.72 16.47
CA LYS A 66 -25.56 -6.85 17.86
C LYS A 66 -26.36 -8.15 18.01
N LYS A 67 -25.69 -9.20 18.48
CA LYS A 67 -26.35 -10.32 19.18
C LYS A 67 -26.52 -9.96 20.65
#